data_AF-A0A7X9BJC4-F1
#
_entry.id   AF-A0A7X9BJC4-F1
#
_cell.length_a   1.000
_cell.length_b   1.000
_cell.length_c   1.000
_cell.angle_alpha   90.00
_cell.angle_beta   90.00
_cell.angle_gamma   90.00
#
_symmetry.space_group_name_H-M   'P 1'
#
loop_
_entity.id
_entity.type
_entity.pdbx_description
1 polymer ?
#
loop_
_entity_poly.entity_id
_entity_poly.type
_entity_poly.pdbx_seq_one_letter_code
_entity_poly.pdbx_strand_id
1 'polypeptide(L)'
;MRKRCLILVLISLFLCVSCLKNVKKEQALSVYSDDSASVEVIEEKSKSENHLQGSVEKRDAQGVKEDSFQEKKSSAKQEQELREEKETAVANLVSPFPDDFELRIDNERLEEKTVDVFIEQKPIYTPSSVALLSRLEPSFGQLDPPFSSEIEKYFLALPESAHSIVFNAVAIDENAYLDEKIGKSLSIPKSQSFIRFTIVSEDKKNSKTYEIAIDRACNYTSPLLGVLAYVNCGQYQRDEISENTVKISRPFRMAETLVTRKQFLEIFNDEPSDTKVSVNLKTPVQNVSWYHAIAFCNKLSLLEGLEPVYTIKGVKWERLDYSNIPDANNQNWNAVTCNWQANGYRLPTEAEWLWAAMGADKNTNKLVYDAAGVNLLGYLKAYAGSSESGKAMAKIDDYVWHSSNSKKKTQAVREKLPNELGLFDMSGNVWEWCWDWFKVLPNGRLEDYRGAETAMYKVLRGGSFVNNKNTCSLSSRSGDNSYGQNNYTGFRVVRN
;
A
#
# COMPACT_ATOMS: atom_id res chain seq x y z
N MET A 1 -25.20 -27.95 25.59
CA MET A 1 -26.14 -28.54 26.57
C MET A 1 -25.87 -27.92 27.94
N ARG A 2 -26.60 -26.87 28.32
CA ARG A 2 -26.44 -26.20 29.62
C ARG A 2 -27.19 -27.02 30.69
N LYS A 3 -26.47 -27.68 31.60
CA LYS A 3 -27.08 -28.25 32.82
C LYS A 3 -27.36 -27.09 33.77
N ARG A 4 -28.63 -26.65 33.84
CA ARG A 4 -29.10 -25.76 34.90
C ARG A 4 -29.25 -26.59 36.17
N CYS A 5 -28.37 -26.41 37.14
CA CYS A 5 -28.60 -26.90 38.50
C CYS A 5 -29.43 -25.84 39.23
N LEU A 6 -30.72 -26.12 39.40
CA LEU A 6 -31.64 -25.31 40.20
C LEU A 6 -31.47 -25.73 41.66
N ILE A 7 -30.84 -24.90 42.49
CA ILE A 7 -30.83 -25.08 43.95
C ILE A 7 -31.82 -24.07 44.52
N LEU A 8 -33.02 -24.55 44.85
CA LEU A 8 -34.04 -23.78 45.58
C LEU A 8 -33.68 -23.79 47.06
N VAL A 9 -33.27 -22.65 47.61
CA VAL A 9 -33.10 -22.47 49.06
C VAL A 9 -34.33 -21.73 49.59
N LEU A 10 -35.22 -22.44 50.28
CA LEU A 10 -36.37 -21.86 50.99
C LEU A 10 -35.89 -21.33 52.35
N ILE A 11 -35.95 -20.01 52.57
CA ILE A 11 -35.69 -19.41 53.88
C ILE A 11 -37.00 -18.84 54.43
N SER A 12 -37.52 -19.46 55.49
CA SER A 12 -38.69 -18.96 56.23
C SER A 12 -38.25 -18.02 57.36
N LEU A 13 -38.59 -16.73 57.25
CA LEU A 13 -38.41 -15.76 58.35
C LEU A 13 -39.65 -15.77 59.25
N PHE A 14 -39.49 -16.26 60.49
CA PHE A 14 -40.48 -16.15 61.56
C PHE A 14 -40.45 -14.75 62.17
N LEU A 15 -41.57 -14.01 62.13
CA LEU A 15 -41.79 -12.81 62.93
C LEU A 15 -42.96 -13.06 63.89
N CYS A 16 -42.66 -13.02 65.19
CA CYS A 16 -43.61 -13.04 66.28
C CYS A 16 -43.69 -11.63 66.87
N VAL A 17 -44.88 -11.02 66.87
CA VAL A 17 -45.52 -10.25 67.97
C VAL A 17 -46.89 -9.73 67.49
N SER A 18 -47.93 -10.31 68.08
CA SER A 18 -49.30 -9.87 68.37
C SER A 18 -49.74 -8.45 67.91
N CYS A 19 -50.82 -8.32 67.11
CA CYS A 19 -52.22 -8.15 67.57
C CYS A 19 -53.16 -7.61 66.46
N LEU A 20 -54.42 -8.07 66.50
CA LEU A 20 -55.65 -7.54 65.84
C LEU A 20 -55.79 -7.75 64.31
N LYS A 21 -56.48 -8.82 63.88
CA LYS A 21 -57.95 -8.90 63.67
C LYS A 21 -58.43 -7.82 62.70
N ASN A 22 -58.87 -8.13 61.47
CA ASN A 22 -60.14 -8.82 61.26
C ASN A 22 -60.37 -9.13 59.76
N VAL A 23 -60.96 -10.31 59.53
CA VAL A 23 -62.10 -10.56 58.61
C VAL A 23 -61.77 -10.62 57.11
N LYS A 24 -61.69 -11.86 56.58
CA LYS A 24 -62.62 -12.51 55.61
C LYS A 24 -62.45 -11.97 54.17
N LYS A 25 -62.52 -12.73 53.09
CA LYS A 25 -62.76 -14.14 52.76
C LYS A 25 -62.60 -14.20 51.23
N GLU A 26 -62.25 -15.39 50.72
CA GLU A 26 -62.70 -15.94 49.42
C GLU A 26 -62.14 -15.28 48.14
N GLN A 27 -61.35 -16.05 47.36
CA GLN A 27 -61.76 -16.80 46.14
C GLN A 27 -62.07 -15.87 44.96
N ALA A 28 -61.66 -16.07 43.72
CA ALA A 28 -61.01 -17.14 43.00
C ALA A 28 -60.47 -16.55 41.66
N LEU A 29 -59.73 -17.38 40.91
CA LEU A 29 -59.59 -17.45 39.45
C LEU A 29 -60.40 -16.41 38.65
N SER A 30 -59.84 -15.73 37.63
CA SER A 30 -59.57 -16.38 36.34
C SER A 30 -58.78 -15.51 35.36
N VAL A 31 -57.90 -16.18 34.62
CA VAL A 31 -57.55 -16.04 33.19
C VAL A 31 -58.47 -15.13 32.37
N TYR A 32 -57.92 -14.21 31.57
CA TYR A 32 -58.16 -14.14 30.12
C TYR A 32 -57.13 -13.28 29.38
N SER A 33 -56.95 -13.68 28.14
CA SER A 33 -55.94 -13.38 27.12
C SER A 33 -56.12 -12.03 26.40
N ASP A 34 -55.03 -11.69 25.69
CA ASP A 34 -54.92 -10.88 24.48
C ASP A 34 -56.22 -10.54 23.73
N ASP A 35 -56.31 -9.31 23.24
CA ASP A 35 -56.29 -9.12 21.79
C ASP A 35 -55.98 -7.68 21.34
N SER A 36 -55.30 -7.64 20.21
CA SER A 36 -54.92 -6.52 19.37
C SER A 36 -56.08 -5.63 18.89
N ALA A 37 -55.81 -4.34 18.63
CA ALA A 37 -55.79 -3.76 17.29
C ALA A 37 -55.84 -2.22 17.28
N SER A 38 -54.97 -1.66 16.44
CA SER A 38 -54.79 -0.29 15.95
C SER A 38 -55.98 0.29 15.17
N VAL A 39 -56.16 1.64 15.17
CA VAL A 39 -56.47 2.49 13.98
C VAL A 39 -56.06 3.97 14.24
N GLU A 40 -55.59 4.56 13.13
CA GLU A 40 -55.06 5.86 12.68
C GLU A 40 -55.70 7.22 13.11
N VAL A 41 -54.87 8.28 13.33
CA VAL A 41 -54.55 9.49 12.50
C VAL A 41 -55.63 10.61 12.62
N ILE A 42 -55.31 11.87 12.97
CA ILE A 42 -54.96 13.01 12.09
C ILE A 42 -54.42 14.21 12.92
N GLU A 43 -53.31 14.81 12.44
CA GLU A 43 -52.85 16.23 12.33
C GLU A 43 -53.54 17.36 13.14
N GLU A 44 -52.98 18.55 13.41
CA GLU A 44 -51.67 19.21 13.30
C GLU A 44 -51.72 20.52 14.14
N LYS A 45 -50.54 20.97 14.62
CA LYS A 45 -50.06 22.37 14.75
C LYS A 45 -50.95 23.44 15.41
N SER A 46 -50.43 24.08 16.47
CA SER A 46 -49.49 25.22 16.36
C SER A 46 -49.31 26.02 17.67
N LYS A 47 -48.03 26.28 17.98
CA LYS A 47 -47.40 27.51 18.53
C LYS A 47 -48.28 28.51 19.31
N SER A 48 -47.84 28.90 20.51
CA SER A 48 -46.90 30.02 20.69
C SER A 48 -46.72 30.40 22.17
N GLU A 49 -45.53 30.93 22.43
CA GLU A 49 -44.95 31.35 23.71
C GLU A 49 -45.59 32.64 24.26
N ASN A 50 -45.66 32.79 25.59
CA ASN A 50 -44.83 33.75 26.34
C ASN A 50 -45.37 34.02 27.76
N HIS A 51 -44.52 33.69 28.75
CA HIS A 51 -43.96 34.61 29.75
C HIS A 51 -44.84 35.72 30.37
N LEU A 52 -45.12 35.63 31.67
CA LEU A 52 -44.57 36.47 32.77
C LEU A 52 -45.50 36.49 34.01
N GLN A 53 -44.99 35.92 35.10
CA GLN A 53 -44.77 36.54 36.43
C GLN A 53 -45.89 37.28 37.19
N GLY A 54 -46.11 36.81 38.42
CA GLY A 54 -46.55 37.59 39.59
C GLY A 54 -48.07 37.59 39.87
N SER A 55 -48.59 37.67 41.09
CA SER A 55 -48.08 37.62 42.46
C SER A 55 -49.33 37.53 43.38
N VAL A 56 -49.23 36.88 44.56
CA VAL A 56 -49.99 37.15 45.82
C VAL A 56 -51.50 36.74 45.78
N GLU A 57 -52.02 35.84 46.63
CA GLU A 57 -52.39 36.06 48.04
C GLU A 57 -52.51 34.75 48.85
N LYS A 58 -52.20 34.86 50.15
CA LYS A 58 -52.28 33.82 51.19
C LYS A 58 -53.72 33.55 51.65
N ARG A 59 -54.00 32.31 52.09
CA ARG A 59 -54.71 32.00 53.35
C ARG A 59 -54.65 30.51 53.73
N ASP A 60 -53.92 30.25 54.81
CA ASP A 60 -54.08 29.29 55.91
C ASP A 60 -54.81 27.95 55.71
N ALA A 61 -54.05 26.85 55.80
CA ALA A 61 -54.51 25.51 56.16
C ALA A 61 -53.39 24.77 56.92
N GLN A 62 -53.12 25.20 58.15
CA GLN A 62 -52.09 24.64 59.03
C GLN A 62 -52.83 23.94 60.19
N GLY A 63 -53.05 22.63 60.04
CA GLY A 63 -53.78 21.82 61.04
C GLY A 63 -54.09 20.38 60.64
N VAL A 64 -53.95 20.01 59.35
CA VAL A 64 -54.25 18.63 58.86
C VAL A 64 -53.02 17.93 58.25
N LYS A 65 -51.87 18.63 58.17
CA LYS A 65 -50.67 18.09 57.50
C LYS A 65 -49.67 17.38 58.42
N GLU A 66 -49.75 17.50 59.75
CA GLU A 66 -48.70 16.94 60.62
C GLU A 66 -48.85 15.44 60.90
N ASP A 67 -50.07 14.91 61.06
CA ASP A 67 -50.28 13.48 61.32
C ASP A 67 -50.02 12.59 60.07
N SER A 68 -50.44 13.04 58.88
CA SER A 68 -50.18 12.30 57.62
C SER A 68 -48.71 12.29 57.19
N PHE A 69 -47.90 13.22 57.72
CA PHE A 69 -46.47 13.32 57.42
C PHE A 69 -45.63 12.42 58.34
N GLN A 70 -46.08 12.19 59.57
CA GLN A 70 -45.44 11.28 60.52
C GLN A 70 -45.66 9.81 60.12
N GLU A 71 -46.86 9.41 59.71
CA GLU A 71 -47.13 8.05 59.21
C GLU A 71 -46.36 7.73 57.91
N LYS A 72 -46.29 8.67 56.96
CA LYS A 72 -45.51 8.48 55.71
C LYS A 72 -44.00 8.40 55.95
N LYS A 73 -43.46 9.15 56.93
CA LYS A 73 -42.06 9.03 57.33
C LYS A 73 -41.75 7.69 58.00
N SER A 74 -42.67 7.15 58.79
CA SER A 74 -42.53 5.83 59.41
C SER A 74 -42.50 4.70 58.37
N SER A 75 -43.41 4.76 57.39
CA SER A 75 -43.49 3.78 56.30
C SER A 75 -42.25 3.78 55.39
N ALA A 76 -41.77 4.98 54.99
CA ALA A 76 -40.59 5.11 54.14
C ALA A 76 -39.31 4.66 54.86
N LYS A 77 -39.20 4.88 56.18
CA LYS A 77 -38.07 4.43 56.98
C LYS A 77 -38.04 2.90 57.10
N GLN A 78 -39.19 2.26 57.27
CA GLN A 78 -39.30 0.80 57.28
C GLN A 78 -39.00 0.17 55.91
N GLU A 79 -39.40 0.80 54.79
CA GLU A 79 -39.03 0.34 53.45
C GLU A 79 -37.52 0.45 53.18
N GLN A 80 -36.88 1.51 53.69
CA GLN A 80 -35.44 1.70 53.54
C GLN A 80 -34.64 0.71 54.40
N GLU A 81 -35.03 0.49 55.65
CA GLU A 81 -34.40 -0.53 56.53
C GLU A 81 -34.55 -1.95 55.94
N LEU A 82 -35.73 -2.27 55.37
CA LEU A 82 -35.96 -3.55 54.69
C LEU A 82 -35.12 -3.71 53.41
N ARG A 83 -34.81 -2.61 52.72
CA ARG A 83 -33.95 -2.60 51.53
C ARG A 83 -32.48 -2.80 51.89
N GLU A 84 -32.01 -2.14 52.94
CA GLU A 84 -30.64 -2.30 53.46
C GLU A 84 -30.40 -3.71 54.03
N GLU A 85 -31.38 -4.30 54.73
CA GLU A 85 -31.31 -5.71 55.16
C GLU A 85 -31.28 -6.68 53.96
N LYS A 86 -32.06 -6.41 52.90
CA LYS A 86 -32.04 -7.23 51.67
C LYS A 86 -30.69 -7.16 50.96
N GLU A 87 -30.11 -5.96 50.82
CA GLU A 87 -28.79 -5.78 50.21
C GLU A 87 -27.68 -6.47 51.03
N THR A 88 -27.78 -6.44 52.36
CA THR A 88 -26.84 -7.13 53.27
C THR A 88 -26.99 -8.66 53.21
N ALA A 89 -28.22 -9.18 53.12
CA ALA A 89 -28.48 -10.60 52.96
C ALA A 89 -27.96 -11.13 51.61
N VAL A 90 -28.13 -10.35 50.53
CA VAL A 90 -27.55 -10.63 49.21
C VAL A 90 -26.03 -10.64 49.27
N ALA A 91 -25.39 -9.65 49.91
CA ALA A 91 -23.93 -9.57 50.04
C ALA A 91 -23.34 -10.80 50.76
N ASN A 92 -24.01 -11.29 51.81
CA ASN A 92 -23.59 -12.49 52.55
C ASN A 92 -23.73 -13.78 51.74
N LEU A 93 -24.69 -13.85 50.80
CA LEU A 93 -24.85 -14.95 49.84
C LEU A 93 -23.75 -14.97 48.76
N VAL A 94 -23.09 -13.85 48.47
CA VAL A 94 -22.04 -13.74 47.43
C VAL A 94 -20.67 -14.24 47.90
N SER A 95 -20.39 -14.15 49.20
CA SER A 95 -19.07 -14.45 49.78
C SER A 95 -18.44 -15.82 49.49
N PRO A 96 -19.17 -16.92 49.19
CA PRO A 96 -18.56 -18.23 48.92
C PRO A 96 -18.22 -18.52 47.45
N PHE A 97 -18.50 -17.61 46.48
CA PHE A 97 -18.30 -17.90 45.05
C PHE A 97 -16.95 -17.36 44.52
N PRO A 98 -16.23 -18.12 43.66
CA PRO A 98 -15.03 -17.62 42.95
C PRO A 98 -15.33 -16.42 42.05
N ASP A 99 -14.32 -15.57 41.77
CA ASP A 99 -14.43 -14.33 40.96
C ASP A 99 -15.01 -14.53 39.55
N ASP A 100 -15.08 -15.76 39.08
CA ASP A 100 -15.52 -16.19 37.75
C ASP A 100 -17.06 -16.27 37.62
N PHE A 101 -17.81 -15.93 38.67
CA PHE A 101 -19.28 -15.97 38.69
C PHE A 101 -19.87 -14.59 39.00
N GLU A 102 -21.01 -14.28 38.38
CA GLU A 102 -21.80 -13.07 38.62
C GLU A 102 -23.24 -13.45 39.01
N LEU A 103 -23.82 -12.65 39.92
CA LEU A 103 -25.20 -12.83 40.36
C LEU A 103 -26.13 -11.90 39.60
N ARG A 104 -27.19 -12.46 39.02
CA ARG A 104 -28.31 -11.71 38.48
C ARG A 104 -29.53 -11.87 39.39
N ILE A 105 -30.09 -10.74 39.82
CA ILE A 105 -31.29 -10.68 40.63
C ILE A 105 -32.42 -10.16 39.75
N ASP A 106 -33.46 -10.96 39.51
CA ASP A 106 -34.67 -10.50 38.83
C ASP A 106 -35.69 -10.03 39.88
N ASN A 107 -35.98 -8.74 39.88
CA ASN A 107 -36.86 -8.09 40.87
C ASN A 107 -38.36 -8.12 40.50
N GLU A 108 -38.81 -9.02 39.62
CA GLU A 108 -40.17 -9.00 39.06
C GLU A 108 -41.28 -9.57 39.97
N ARG A 109 -40.98 -10.06 41.19
CA ARG A 109 -42.00 -10.53 42.14
C ARG A 109 -41.86 -9.90 43.52
N LEU A 110 -42.22 -8.62 43.62
CA LEU A 110 -42.25 -7.90 44.89
C LEU A 110 -43.42 -8.27 45.83
N GLU A 111 -44.39 -9.07 45.38
CA GLU A 111 -45.57 -9.43 46.19
C GLU A 111 -45.36 -10.68 47.09
N GLU A 112 -44.37 -11.55 46.81
CA GLU A 112 -44.24 -12.86 47.49
C GLU A 112 -43.15 -12.94 48.58
N LYS A 113 -42.43 -11.85 48.90
CA LYS A 113 -41.24 -11.87 49.81
C LYS A 113 -40.17 -12.91 49.42
N THR A 114 -40.12 -13.32 48.16
CA THR A 114 -39.10 -14.21 47.59
C THR A 114 -38.27 -13.45 46.56
N VAL A 115 -36.97 -13.79 46.45
CA VAL A 115 -36.05 -13.21 45.47
C VAL A 115 -35.38 -14.36 44.74
N ASP A 116 -35.53 -14.41 43.42
CA ASP A 116 -34.83 -15.39 42.59
C ASP A 116 -33.42 -14.87 42.29
N VAL A 117 -32.42 -15.66 42.67
CA VAL A 117 -30.99 -15.34 42.50
C VAL A 117 -30.38 -16.34 41.51
N PHE A 118 -29.88 -15.84 40.38
CA PHE A 118 -29.19 -16.65 39.37
C PHE A 118 -27.69 -16.48 39.50
N ILE A 119 -26.96 -17.60 39.54
CA ILE A 119 -25.48 -17.63 39.47
C ILE A 119 -25.10 -17.98 38.04
N GLU A 120 -24.49 -17.03 37.33
CA GLU A 120 -23.98 -17.24 35.98
C GLU A 120 -22.45 -17.20 35.98
N GLN A 121 -21.80 -18.11 35.26
CA GLN A 121 -20.37 -18.05 35.05
C GLN A 121 -20.08 -16.88 34.10
N LYS A 122 -19.20 -15.97 34.50
CA LYS A 122 -18.70 -14.90 33.63
C LYS A 122 -18.18 -15.55 32.34
N PRO A 123 -18.48 -14.97 31.17
CA PRO A 123 -17.95 -15.50 29.91
C PRO A 123 -16.41 -15.57 30.01
N ILE A 124 -15.86 -16.76 29.75
CA ILE A 124 -14.40 -16.98 29.74
C ILE A 124 -13.86 -16.14 28.58
N TYR A 125 -13.22 -15.02 28.92
CA TYR A 125 -12.53 -14.20 27.95
C TYR A 125 -11.25 -14.91 27.51
N THR A 126 -11.17 -15.27 26.23
CA THR A 126 -9.96 -15.84 25.63
C THR A 126 -9.31 -14.79 24.73
N PRO A 127 -8.14 -14.26 25.10
CA PRO A 127 -7.42 -13.29 24.29
C PRO A 127 -7.20 -13.79 22.86
N SER A 128 -7.41 -12.92 21.88
CA SER A 128 -7.31 -13.30 20.48
C SER A 128 -5.85 -13.38 20.01
N SER A 129 -5.61 -14.24 19.02
CA SER A 129 -4.31 -14.43 18.36
C SER A 129 -4.22 -13.71 17.02
N VAL A 130 -5.21 -12.87 16.68
CA VAL A 130 -5.26 -12.12 15.42
C VAL A 130 -4.31 -10.92 15.50
N ALA A 131 -3.32 -10.87 14.60
CA ALA A 131 -2.36 -9.78 14.48
C ALA A 131 -2.42 -9.17 13.08
N LEU A 132 -3.61 -8.71 12.66
CA LEU A 132 -3.86 -8.19 11.32
C LEU A 132 -4.50 -6.80 11.39
N LEU A 133 -4.21 -5.97 10.40
CA LEU A 133 -4.88 -4.68 10.19
C LEU A 133 -6.07 -4.83 9.25
N SER A 134 -7.20 -4.21 9.56
CA SER A 134 -8.34 -4.01 8.65
C SER A 134 -8.14 -2.79 7.76
N ARG A 135 -7.32 -1.83 8.20
CA ARG A 135 -7.01 -0.60 7.47
C ARG A 135 -5.60 -0.11 7.79
N LEU A 136 -4.91 0.41 6.77
CA LEU A 136 -3.67 1.17 6.89
C LEU A 136 -3.65 2.24 5.80
N GLU A 137 -3.72 3.50 6.20
CA GLU A 137 -3.87 4.64 5.30
C GLU A 137 -2.83 5.73 5.60
N PRO A 138 -2.01 6.12 4.62
CA PRO A 138 -1.14 7.29 4.73
C PRO A 138 -1.95 8.60 4.66
N SER A 139 -1.47 9.66 5.29
CA SER A 139 -2.10 10.99 5.26
C SER A 139 -2.09 11.66 3.87
N PHE A 140 -1.21 11.23 2.97
CA PHE A 140 -1.22 11.59 1.55
C PHE A 140 -0.56 10.48 0.72
N GLY A 141 -0.91 10.40 -0.57
CA GLY A 141 -0.53 9.29 -1.43
C GLY A 141 -1.44 8.07 -1.22
N GLN A 142 -1.14 6.98 -1.92
CA GLN A 142 -1.84 5.71 -1.78
C GLN A 142 -0.82 4.59 -1.68
N LEU A 143 -1.12 3.56 -0.87
CA LEU A 143 -0.33 2.34 -0.87
C LEU A 143 -0.51 1.61 -2.20
N ASP A 144 0.59 1.14 -2.77
CA ASP A 144 0.60 0.23 -3.90
C ASP A 144 1.22 -1.12 -3.50
N PRO A 145 0.50 -2.24 -3.65
CA PRO A 145 -0.93 -2.33 -4.03
C PRO A 145 -1.85 -1.69 -2.99
N PRO A 146 -3.14 -1.42 -3.32
CA PRO A 146 -4.12 -1.01 -2.33
C PRO A 146 -4.12 -1.93 -1.11
N PHE A 147 -4.34 -1.36 0.08
CA PHE A 147 -4.17 -2.08 1.33
C PHE A 147 -5.01 -3.37 1.39
N SER A 148 -4.40 -4.43 1.90
CA SER A 148 -5.01 -5.74 2.15
C SER A 148 -4.27 -6.43 3.30
N SER A 149 -4.99 -6.97 4.28
CA SER A 149 -4.41 -7.59 5.49
C SER A 149 -3.35 -8.64 5.19
N GLU A 150 -3.43 -9.29 4.03
CA GLU A 150 -2.54 -10.39 3.60
C GLU A 150 -1.18 -9.90 3.09
N ILE A 151 -1.09 -8.67 2.59
CA ILE A 151 0.10 -8.14 1.93
C ILE A 151 1.02 -7.51 2.98
N GLU A 152 2.29 -7.90 2.99
CA GLU A 152 3.28 -7.41 3.96
C GLU A 152 4.12 -6.24 3.43
N LYS A 153 4.19 -6.07 2.10
CA LYS A 153 5.05 -5.07 1.47
C LYS A 153 4.25 -4.16 0.57
N TYR A 154 4.39 -2.86 0.80
CA TYR A 154 3.75 -1.81 0.02
C TYR A 154 4.78 -0.81 -0.47
N PHE A 155 4.41 -0.06 -1.50
CA PHE A 155 5.09 1.14 -1.94
C PHE A 155 4.23 2.35 -1.61
N LEU A 156 4.89 3.47 -1.36
CA LEU A 156 4.22 4.74 -1.20
C LEU A 156 5.03 5.84 -1.87
N ALA A 157 4.49 6.36 -2.97
CA ALA A 157 5.06 7.48 -3.69
C ALA A 157 4.81 8.79 -2.93
N LEU A 158 5.89 9.51 -2.62
CA LEU A 158 5.85 10.80 -1.96
C LEU A 158 6.53 11.86 -2.84
N PRO A 159 5.98 13.07 -2.96
CA PRO A 159 6.67 14.16 -3.62
C PRO A 159 7.93 14.54 -2.82
N GLU A 160 8.91 15.14 -3.50
CA GLU A 160 10.13 15.63 -2.84
C GLU A 160 9.82 16.63 -1.71
N SER A 161 8.73 17.41 -1.86
CA SER A 161 8.28 18.40 -0.87
C SER A 161 7.74 17.80 0.43
N ALA A 162 7.46 16.49 0.49
CA ALA A 162 6.97 15.86 1.70
C ALA A 162 8.09 15.65 2.72
N HIS A 163 8.01 16.27 3.89
CA HIS A 163 9.03 16.11 4.94
C HIS A 163 8.54 15.24 6.11
N SER A 164 7.23 14.99 6.17
CA SER A 164 6.60 14.16 7.19
C SER A 164 5.35 13.46 6.66
N ILE A 165 4.94 12.37 7.29
CA ILE A 165 3.71 11.63 6.98
C ILE A 165 3.10 11.03 8.24
N VAL A 166 1.77 10.89 8.27
CA VAL A 166 1.04 10.16 9.31
C VAL A 166 0.43 8.91 8.70
N PHE A 167 0.47 7.78 9.41
CA PHE A 167 -0.27 6.58 9.03
C PHE A 167 -1.37 6.31 10.04
N ASN A 168 -2.60 6.20 9.55
CA ASN A 168 -3.75 5.80 10.34
C ASN A 168 -4.00 4.32 10.10
N ALA A 169 -4.13 3.53 11.17
CA ALA A 169 -4.38 2.10 11.06
C ALA A 169 -5.50 1.66 12.01
N VAL A 170 -6.18 0.58 11.66
CA VAL A 170 -7.20 -0.06 12.49
C VAL A 170 -6.88 -1.55 12.52
N ALA A 171 -6.74 -2.10 13.72
CA ALA A 171 -6.57 -3.54 13.91
C ALA A 171 -7.90 -4.28 13.62
N ILE A 172 -7.81 -5.53 13.15
CA ILE A 172 -8.99 -6.41 13.05
C ILE A 172 -9.50 -6.76 14.46
N ASP A 173 -8.57 -6.97 15.38
CA ASP A 173 -8.83 -7.20 16.80
C ASP A 173 -8.57 -5.90 17.58
N GLU A 174 -9.60 -5.38 18.24
CA GLU A 174 -9.54 -4.11 18.96
C GLU A 174 -8.57 -4.13 20.16
N ASN A 175 -8.25 -5.32 20.68
CA ASN A 175 -7.33 -5.50 21.80
C ASN A 175 -5.89 -5.84 21.33
N ALA A 176 -5.64 -5.88 20.02
CA ALA A 176 -4.30 -6.04 19.48
C ALA A 176 -3.44 -4.78 19.70
N TYR A 177 -2.15 -4.98 19.88
CA TYR A 177 -1.19 -3.90 20.13
C TYR A 177 -0.68 -3.34 18.80
N LEU A 178 -1.02 -2.08 18.51
CA LEU A 178 -0.51 -1.33 17.37
C LEU A 178 0.89 -0.76 17.63
N ASP A 179 1.69 -0.68 16.58
CA ASP A 179 2.98 0.01 16.60
C ASP A 179 2.80 1.47 17.05
N GLU A 180 3.65 1.93 17.96
CA GLU A 180 3.59 3.27 18.55
C GLU A 180 3.75 4.43 17.55
N LYS A 181 4.23 4.16 16.34
CA LYS A 181 4.33 5.14 15.25
C LYS A 181 2.98 5.44 14.60
N ILE A 182 1.97 4.57 14.73
CA ILE A 182 0.64 4.79 14.17
C ILE A 182 -0.01 6.03 14.78
N GLY A 183 -0.62 6.87 13.94
CA GLY A 183 -1.24 8.14 14.31
C GLY A 183 -0.23 9.27 14.62
N LYS A 184 1.08 9.00 14.63
CA LYS A 184 2.11 10.01 14.84
C LYS A 184 2.66 10.55 13.51
N SER A 185 3.10 11.80 13.53
CA SER A 185 3.83 12.40 12.40
C SER A 185 5.26 11.86 12.37
N LEU A 186 5.59 11.14 11.30
CA LEU A 186 6.90 10.55 11.06
C LEU A 186 7.70 11.46 10.13
N SER A 187 8.90 11.85 10.52
CA SER A 187 9.83 12.53 9.61
C SER A 187 10.34 11.56 8.56
N ILE A 188 10.43 12.03 7.31
CA ILE A 188 10.89 11.23 6.19
C ILE A 188 12.19 11.85 5.68
N PRO A 189 13.36 11.44 6.17
CA PRO A 189 14.61 11.88 5.58
C PRO A 189 14.69 11.47 4.10
N LYS A 190 15.47 12.20 3.29
CA LYS A 190 15.69 11.84 1.87
C LYS A 190 16.24 10.43 1.69
N SER A 191 16.95 9.91 2.69
CA SER A 191 17.50 8.55 2.74
C SER A 191 16.53 7.49 3.26
N GLN A 192 15.33 7.84 3.72
CA GLN A 192 14.37 6.85 4.24
C GLN A 192 13.87 5.99 3.09
N SER A 193 14.20 4.70 3.10
CA SER A 193 13.77 3.77 2.05
C SER A 193 12.55 2.95 2.44
N PHE A 194 12.25 2.82 3.75
CA PHE A 194 11.13 2.04 4.24
C PHE A 194 10.60 2.56 5.59
N ILE A 195 9.32 2.32 5.86
CA ILE A 195 8.67 2.48 7.16
C ILE A 195 8.04 1.13 7.51
N ARG A 196 8.27 0.62 8.71
CA ARG A 196 7.68 -0.65 9.16
C ARG A 196 6.69 -0.40 10.28
N PHE A 197 5.58 -1.11 10.27
CA PHE A 197 4.62 -1.16 11.38
C PHE A 197 4.43 -2.61 11.81
N THR A 198 4.62 -2.90 13.09
CA THR A 198 4.36 -4.24 13.64
C THR A 198 3.11 -4.21 14.50
N ILE A 199 2.14 -5.06 14.17
CA ILE A 199 0.99 -5.34 15.02
C ILE A 199 1.23 -6.66 15.76
N VAL A 200 0.88 -6.71 17.03
CA VAL A 200 1.00 -7.91 17.88
C VAL A 200 -0.38 -8.29 18.38
N SER A 201 -0.73 -9.57 18.35
CA SER A 201 -2.01 -10.07 18.85
C SER A 201 -2.18 -9.78 20.34
N GLU A 202 -3.43 -9.76 20.80
CA GLU A 202 -3.74 -9.54 22.21
C GLU A 202 -3.04 -10.58 23.12
N ASP A 203 -3.06 -11.85 22.71
CA ASP A 203 -2.40 -12.94 23.42
C ASP A 203 -0.86 -12.95 23.27
N LYS A 204 -0.32 -12.03 22.48
CA LYS A 204 1.12 -11.83 22.18
C LYS A 204 1.81 -13.03 21.51
N LYS A 205 1.07 -13.99 20.99
CA LYS A 205 1.65 -15.17 20.32
C LYS A 205 1.94 -14.93 18.85
N ASN A 206 1.21 -14.02 18.22
CA ASN A 206 1.36 -13.70 16.80
C ASN A 206 1.72 -12.22 16.62
N SER A 207 2.45 -11.95 15.55
CA SER A 207 2.74 -10.60 15.11
C SER A 207 2.82 -10.55 13.60
N LYS A 208 2.48 -9.41 13.01
CA LYS A 208 2.68 -9.14 11.58
C LYS A 208 3.35 -7.80 11.37
N THR A 209 4.32 -7.75 10.47
CA THR A 209 5.00 -6.51 10.09
C THR A 209 4.59 -6.11 8.68
N TYR A 210 4.07 -4.90 8.55
CA TYR A 210 3.82 -4.24 7.28
C TYR A 210 5.00 -3.30 6.97
N GLU A 211 5.69 -3.54 5.87
CA GLU A 211 6.81 -2.76 5.35
C GLU A 211 6.33 -1.89 4.19
N ILE A 212 6.55 -0.58 4.30
CA ILE A 212 6.15 0.40 3.29
C ILE A 212 7.43 1.01 2.75
N ALA A 213 7.82 0.60 1.54
CA ALA A 213 8.90 1.22 0.80
C ALA A 213 8.49 2.66 0.41
N ILE A 214 9.32 3.63 0.78
CA ILE A 214 9.07 5.03 0.47
C ILE A 214 9.74 5.36 -0.84
N ASP A 215 8.92 5.67 -1.84
CA ASP A 215 9.40 6.14 -3.13
C ASP A 215 9.34 7.66 -3.20
N ARG A 216 10.49 8.32 -3.23
CA ARG A 216 10.57 9.77 -3.42
C ARG A 216 10.49 10.08 -4.91
N ALA A 217 9.47 10.81 -5.36
CA ALA A 217 9.30 11.24 -6.75
C ALA A 217 10.39 12.26 -7.19
N CYS A 218 11.64 11.81 -7.21
CA CYS A 218 12.85 12.57 -7.44
C CYS A 218 13.97 11.65 -7.95
N ASN A 219 14.94 12.27 -8.62
CA ASN A 219 16.09 11.57 -9.14
C ASN A 219 16.90 10.90 -8.02
N TYR A 220 17.52 9.77 -8.33
CA TYR A 220 18.45 9.09 -7.45
C TYR A 220 19.88 9.33 -7.92
N THR A 221 20.83 9.56 -7.02
CA THR A 221 22.25 9.67 -7.38
C THR A 221 22.99 8.44 -6.89
N SER A 222 23.36 7.58 -7.82
CA SER A 222 24.25 6.45 -7.60
C SER A 222 25.70 6.94 -7.45
N PRO A 223 26.46 6.46 -6.46
CA PRO A 223 27.89 6.75 -6.35
C PRO A 223 28.70 6.25 -7.55
N LEU A 224 28.26 5.17 -8.22
CA LEU A 224 29.00 4.53 -9.31
C LEU A 224 28.49 4.93 -10.71
N LEU A 225 27.19 5.25 -10.85
CA LEU A 225 26.57 5.62 -12.12
C LEU A 225 26.26 7.10 -12.29
N GLY A 226 26.22 7.86 -11.19
CA GLY A 226 25.69 9.23 -11.20
C GLY A 226 24.17 9.24 -11.16
N VAL A 227 23.55 10.17 -11.87
CA VAL A 227 22.11 10.43 -11.74
C VAL A 227 21.28 9.41 -12.52
N LEU A 228 20.27 8.88 -11.84
CA LEU A 228 19.15 8.18 -12.44
C LEU A 228 17.91 9.07 -12.33
N ALA A 229 17.37 9.46 -13.48
CA ALA A 229 16.17 10.29 -13.58
C ALA A 229 14.93 9.53 -13.09
N TYR A 230 14.09 10.20 -12.31
CA TYR A 230 12.79 9.66 -11.92
C TYR A 230 11.84 9.64 -13.12
N VAL A 231 11.28 8.47 -13.38
CA VAL A 231 10.28 8.23 -14.42
C VAL A 231 8.98 7.85 -13.73
N ASN A 232 7.98 8.72 -13.82
CA ASN A 232 6.70 8.50 -13.15
C ASN A 232 5.89 7.39 -13.82
N CYS A 233 4.94 6.81 -13.10
CA CYS A 233 3.94 5.92 -13.68
C CYS A 233 3.08 6.64 -14.73
N GLY A 234 2.47 5.90 -15.64
CA GLY A 234 1.61 6.48 -16.67
C GLY A 234 1.09 5.45 -17.65
N GLN A 235 0.28 5.89 -18.60
CA GLN A 235 -0.23 5.06 -19.69
C GLN A 235 0.02 5.76 -21.02
N TYR A 236 0.38 5.00 -22.05
CA TYR A 236 0.68 5.55 -23.37
C TYR A 236 0.24 4.64 -24.52
N GLN A 237 -0.07 5.24 -25.66
CA GLN A 237 -0.25 4.55 -26.94
C GLN A 237 1.12 4.25 -27.56
N ARG A 238 1.34 3.01 -27.99
CA ARG A 238 2.68 2.55 -28.43
C ARG A 238 2.90 2.57 -29.95
N ASP A 239 1.83 2.69 -30.73
CA ASP A 239 1.85 2.68 -32.19
C ASP A 239 0.59 3.35 -32.75
N GLU A 240 0.37 3.31 -34.06
CA GLU A 240 -0.76 4.00 -34.72
C GLU A 240 -2.15 3.42 -34.40
N ILE A 241 -2.24 2.28 -33.72
CA ILE A 241 -3.50 1.65 -33.33
C ILE A 241 -3.91 2.19 -31.96
N SER A 242 -5.07 2.87 -31.87
CA SER A 242 -5.54 3.55 -30.66
C SER A 242 -5.71 2.63 -29.44
N GLU A 243 -6.07 1.37 -29.67
CA GLU A 243 -6.29 0.39 -28.59
C GLU A 243 -4.96 -0.16 -28.03
N ASN A 244 -3.87 0.01 -28.78
CA ASN A 244 -2.54 -0.47 -28.41
C ASN A 244 -1.91 0.47 -27.36
N THR A 245 -2.40 0.36 -26.13
CA THR A 245 -1.87 1.11 -24.99
C THR A 245 -1.06 0.25 -24.04
N VAL A 246 -0.12 0.86 -23.33
CA VAL A 246 0.70 0.23 -22.30
C VAL A 246 0.64 1.08 -21.05
N LYS A 247 0.33 0.46 -19.90
CA LYS A 247 0.39 1.06 -18.58
C LYS A 247 1.68 0.66 -17.88
N ILE A 248 2.42 1.66 -17.40
CA ILE A 248 3.49 1.52 -16.43
C ILE A 248 2.88 1.85 -15.08
N SER A 249 2.64 0.83 -14.26
CA SER A 249 1.89 0.99 -13.01
C SER A 249 2.75 1.57 -11.89
N ARG A 250 4.07 1.37 -11.95
CA ARG A 250 5.02 1.81 -10.93
C ARG A 250 6.06 2.76 -11.51
N PRO A 251 6.38 3.85 -10.79
CA PRO A 251 7.52 4.65 -11.13
C PRO A 251 8.82 3.85 -11.00
N PHE A 252 9.85 4.32 -11.68
CA PHE A 252 11.19 3.76 -11.61
C PHE A 252 12.21 4.88 -11.87
N ARG A 253 13.49 4.56 -11.74
CA ARG A 253 14.60 5.46 -12.03
C ARG A 253 15.43 4.90 -13.16
N MET A 254 15.75 5.72 -14.14
CA MET A 254 16.56 5.33 -15.31
C MET A 254 17.86 6.14 -15.34
N ALA A 255 18.98 5.47 -15.58
CA ALA A 255 20.26 6.15 -15.77
C ALA A 255 20.14 7.21 -16.86
N GLU A 256 20.61 8.43 -16.56
CA GLU A 256 20.54 9.56 -17.50
C GLU A 256 21.27 9.26 -18.81
N THR A 257 22.29 8.40 -18.76
CA THR A 257 23.09 7.99 -19.90
C THR A 257 23.14 6.48 -20.03
N LEU A 258 23.58 6.01 -21.19
CA LEU A 258 24.16 4.68 -21.36
C LEU A 258 25.27 4.42 -20.32
N VAL A 259 25.48 3.16 -19.96
CA VAL A 259 26.65 2.76 -19.17
C VAL A 259 27.92 3.04 -19.96
N THR A 260 28.82 3.82 -19.39
CA THR A 260 30.08 4.20 -20.05
C THR A 260 31.14 3.11 -19.91
N ARG A 261 32.14 3.13 -20.80
CA ARG A 261 33.32 2.27 -20.69
C ARG A 261 34.01 2.40 -19.34
N LYS A 262 34.12 3.63 -18.82
CA LYS A 262 34.68 3.89 -17.49
C LYS A 262 33.89 3.16 -16.40
N GLN A 263 32.58 3.30 -16.38
CA GLN A 263 31.72 2.66 -15.38
C GLN A 263 31.77 1.13 -15.47
N PHE A 264 31.79 0.58 -16.69
CA PHE A 264 31.95 -0.85 -16.89
C PHE A 264 33.27 -1.37 -16.33
N LEU A 265 34.37 -0.69 -16.67
CA LEU A 265 35.71 -1.00 -16.17
C LEU A 265 35.78 -0.90 -14.64
N GLU A 266 35.13 0.09 -14.01
CA GLU A 266 35.13 0.26 -12.56
C GLU A 266 34.41 -0.88 -11.81
N ILE A 267 33.39 -1.48 -12.43
CA ILE A 267 32.62 -2.59 -11.82
C ILE A 267 33.25 -3.96 -12.06
N PHE A 268 33.78 -4.20 -13.26
CA PHE A 268 34.31 -5.50 -13.66
C PHE A 268 35.84 -5.60 -13.63
N ASN A 269 36.54 -4.48 -13.50
CA ASN A 269 37.99 -4.37 -13.72
C ASN A 269 38.44 -4.87 -15.11
N ASP A 270 37.51 -4.93 -16.07
CA ASP A 270 37.72 -5.26 -17.48
C ASP A 270 36.60 -4.63 -18.32
N GLU A 271 36.83 -4.40 -19.62
CA GLU A 271 35.81 -3.86 -20.54
C GLU A 271 36.04 -4.28 -22.02
N PRO A 272 35.00 -4.74 -22.75
CA PRO A 272 35.19 -5.36 -24.07
C PRO A 272 35.17 -4.41 -25.28
N SER A 273 35.07 -3.10 -25.06
CA SER A 273 34.75 -2.18 -26.15
C SER A 273 35.88 -2.08 -27.19
N ASP A 274 35.53 -2.10 -28.48
CA ASP A 274 36.47 -1.76 -29.55
C ASP A 274 36.92 -0.29 -29.45
N THR A 275 38.15 -0.10 -28.98
CA THR A 275 38.75 1.23 -28.78
C THR A 275 38.95 2.02 -30.07
N LYS A 276 38.96 1.37 -31.25
CA LYS A 276 39.13 2.04 -32.55
C LYS A 276 37.89 2.84 -32.93
N VAL A 277 36.71 2.41 -32.48
CA VAL A 277 35.41 3.05 -32.72
C VAL A 277 34.90 3.83 -31.51
N SER A 278 35.77 4.14 -30.54
CA SER A 278 35.42 4.86 -29.32
C SER A 278 36.29 6.09 -29.15
N VAL A 279 35.69 7.24 -28.82
CA VAL A 279 36.44 8.51 -28.69
C VAL A 279 37.23 8.61 -27.38
N ASN A 280 36.74 8.05 -26.28
CA ASN A 280 37.40 8.01 -24.96
C ASN A 280 36.66 7.03 -24.02
N LEU A 281 36.96 7.04 -22.72
CA LEU A 281 36.30 6.18 -21.72
C LEU A 281 34.91 6.68 -21.26
N LYS A 282 34.51 7.91 -21.60
CA LYS A 282 33.17 8.46 -21.30
C LYS A 282 32.13 8.09 -22.36
N THR A 283 32.53 7.40 -23.41
CA THR A 283 31.63 6.83 -24.41
C THR A 283 30.89 5.61 -23.83
N PRO A 284 29.74 5.20 -24.40
CA PRO A 284 29.07 3.97 -24.01
C PRO A 284 29.97 2.75 -24.12
N VAL A 285 29.84 1.82 -23.18
CA VAL A 285 30.41 0.48 -23.35
C VAL A 285 29.69 -0.23 -24.50
N GLN A 286 30.46 -0.93 -25.33
CA GLN A 286 29.95 -1.75 -26.44
C GLN A 286 30.70 -3.08 -26.50
N ASN A 287 30.35 -3.97 -27.44
CA ASN A 287 30.74 -5.39 -27.42
C ASN A 287 30.26 -6.12 -26.17
N VAL A 288 29.20 -5.62 -25.52
CA VAL A 288 28.59 -6.28 -24.37
C VAL A 288 27.37 -7.07 -24.84
N SER A 289 27.30 -8.34 -24.47
CA SER A 289 26.11 -9.14 -24.66
C SER A 289 25.04 -8.83 -23.61
N TRP A 290 23.83 -9.35 -23.84
CA TRP A 290 22.76 -9.24 -22.85
C TRP A 290 23.14 -9.90 -21.52
N TYR A 291 23.88 -11.00 -21.55
CA TYR A 291 24.45 -11.64 -20.35
C TYR A 291 25.38 -10.71 -19.57
N HIS A 292 26.27 -10.00 -20.26
CA HIS A 292 27.15 -9.01 -19.62
C HIS A 292 26.36 -7.89 -18.95
N ALA A 293 25.30 -7.41 -19.62
CA ALA A 293 24.47 -6.34 -19.10
C ALA A 293 23.70 -6.74 -17.82
N ILE A 294 23.11 -7.94 -17.77
CA ILE A 294 22.42 -8.40 -16.55
C ILE A 294 23.41 -8.69 -15.40
N ALA A 295 24.62 -9.17 -15.71
CA ALA A 295 25.67 -9.37 -14.72
C ALA A 295 26.15 -8.03 -14.15
N PHE A 296 26.31 -7.01 -15.00
CA PHE A 296 26.64 -5.64 -14.57
C PHE A 296 25.60 -5.12 -13.57
N CYS A 297 24.31 -5.24 -13.89
CA CYS A 297 23.22 -4.80 -13.03
C CYS A 297 23.29 -5.42 -11.63
N ASN A 298 23.51 -6.73 -11.53
CA ASN A 298 23.59 -7.40 -10.24
C ASN A 298 24.88 -7.08 -9.48
N LYS A 299 26.03 -6.96 -10.15
CA LYS A 299 27.26 -6.51 -9.50
C LYS A 299 27.12 -5.10 -8.93
N LEU A 300 26.57 -4.18 -9.73
CA LEU A 300 26.28 -2.83 -9.28
C LEU A 300 25.34 -2.82 -8.06
N SER A 301 24.30 -3.66 -8.09
CA SER A 301 23.38 -3.80 -6.96
C SER A 301 24.12 -4.20 -5.69
N LEU A 302 24.98 -5.21 -5.75
CA LEU A 302 25.78 -5.64 -4.59
C LEU A 302 26.74 -4.56 -4.09
N LEU A 303 27.41 -3.84 -5.00
CA LEU A 303 28.33 -2.75 -4.64
C LEU A 303 27.62 -1.60 -3.92
N GLU A 304 26.34 -1.38 -4.22
CA GLU A 304 25.50 -0.37 -3.55
C GLU A 304 24.64 -0.95 -2.41
N GLY A 305 24.89 -2.19 -1.98
CA GLY A 305 24.17 -2.82 -0.88
C GLY A 305 22.69 -3.10 -1.16
N LEU A 306 22.32 -3.26 -2.42
CA LEU A 306 20.96 -3.54 -2.89
C LEU A 306 20.77 -5.04 -3.16
N GLU A 307 19.51 -5.47 -3.14
CA GLU A 307 19.13 -6.84 -3.48
C GLU A 307 19.29 -7.07 -5.00
N PRO A 308 20.08 -8.06 -5.44
CA PRO A 308 20.19 -8.40 -6.85
C PRO A 308 18.83 -8.77 -7.49
N VAL A 309 18.58 -8.26 -8.68
CA VAL A 309 17.31 -8.52 -9.40
C VAL A 309 17.34 -9.88 -10.08
N TYR A 310 18.48 -10.30 -10.63
CA TYR A 310 18.58 -11.52 -11.43
C TYR A 310 19.08 -12.72 -10.62
N THR A 311 18.55 -13.91 -10.91
CA THR A 311 19.06 -15.18 -10.37
C THR A 311 19.33 -16.16 -11.50
N ILE A 312 20.56 -16.68 -11.55
CA ILE A 312 20.99 -17.69 -12.53
C ILE A 312 21.46 -18.92 -11.76
N LYS A 313 20.97 -20.09 -12.15
CA LYS A 313 21.36 -21.36 -11.52
C LYS A 313 22.88 -21.55 -11.61
N GLY A 314 23.52 -21.69 -10.46
CA GLY A 314 24.97 -21.94 -10.33
C GLY A 314 25.85 -20.69 -10.36
N VAL A 315 25.29 -19.48 -10.50
CA VAL A 315 26.04 -18.23 -10.46
C VAL A 315 25.97 -17.62 -9.05
N LYS A 316 27.12 -17.18 -8.54
CA LYS A 316 27.23 -16.37 -7.32
C LYS A 316 27.82 -15.01 -7.70
N TRP A 317 27.01 -13.96 -7.65
CA TRP A 317 27.34 -12.64 -8.20
C TRP A 317 28.57 -12.00 -7.54
N GLU A 318 28.80 -12.27 -6.26
CA GLU A 318 29.93 -11.78 -5.47
C GLU A 318 31.27 -12.33 -5.98
N ARG A 319 31.25 -13.47 -6.66
CA ARG A 319 32.44 -14.19 -7.16
C ARG A 319 32.47 -14.32 -8.68
N LEU A 320 31.53 -13.68 -9.38
CA LEU A 320 31.48 -13.72 -10.83
C LEU A 320 32.53 -12.77 -11.39
N ASP A 321 33.54 -13.30 -12.08
CA ASP A 321 34.46 -12.48 -12.88
C ASP A 321 33.93 -12.29 -14.29
N TYR A 322 34.36 -11.22 -14.97
CA TYR A 322 33.96 -10.91 -16.34
C TYR A 322 34.18 -12.09 -17.29
N SER A 323 35.35 -12.73 -17.22
CA SER A 323 35.73 -13.88 -18.05
C SER A 323 34.88 -15.14 -17.82
N ASN A 324 34.09 -15.19 -16.74
CA ASN A 324 33.21 -16.32 -16.42
C ASN A 324 31.77 -16.10 -16.94
N ILE A 325 31.50 -14.97 -17.61
CA ILE A 325 30.25 -14.70 -18.30
C ILE A 325 30.29 -15.41 -19.66
N PRO A 326 29.27 -16.21 -20.04
CA PRO A 326 29.28 -16.91 -21.32
C PRO A 326 29.34 -15.96 -22.52
N ASP A 327 30.15 -16.32 -23.50
CA ASP A 327 30.28 -15.67 -24.80
C ASP A 327 29.48 -16.38 -25.92
N ALA A 328 28.84 -17.49 -25.59
CA ALA A 328 27.99 -18.28 -26.46
C ALA A 328 26.65 -18.64 -25.79
N ASN A 329 25.73 -19.22 -26.57
CA ASN A 329 24.41 -19.62 -26.09
C ASN A 329 24.51 -20.50 -24.83
N ASN A 330 23.85 -20.07 -23.74
CA ASN A 330 23.92 -20.78 -22.46
C ASN A 330 22.53 -20.99 -21.86
N GLN A 331 22.18 -22.24 -21.60
CA GLN A 331 20.86 -22.63 -21.11
C GLN A 331 20.54 -22.05 -19.73
N ASN A 332 21.50 -22.03 -18.79
CA ASN A 332 21.28 -21.49 -17.44
C ASN A 332 21.07 -19.97 -17.49
N TRP A 333 21.86 -19.26 -18.31
CA TRP A 333 21.75 -17.82 -18.45
C TRP A 333 20.49 -17.39 -19.21
N ASN A 334 20.02 -18.19 -20.17
CA ASN A 334 18.72 -17.98 -20.81
C ASN A 334 17.54 -18.27 -19.88
N ALA A 335 17.72 -19.15 -18.88
CA ALA A 335 16.72 -19.49 -17.86
C ALA A 335 16.80 -18.57 -16.62
N VAL A 336 17.45 -17.41 -16.74
CA VAL A 336 17.53 -16.41 -15.67
C VAL A 336 16.14 -15.99 -15.20
N THR A 337 15.96 -15.90 -13.87
CA THR A 337 14.75 -15.36 -13.26
C THR A 337 14.99 -13.93 -12.79
N CYS A 338 13.93 -13.13 -12.78
CA CYS A 338 13.95 -11.71 -12.38
C CYS A 338 13.02 -11.50 -11.19
N ASN A 339 13.57 -11.08 -10.05
CA ASN A 339 12.80 -10.63 -8.89
C ASN A 339 12.37 -9.18 -9.09
N TRP A 340 11.16 -8.98 -9.61
CA TRP A 340 10.60 -7.65 -9.88
C TRP A 340 10.27 -6.82 -8.64
N GLN A 341 10.33 -7.43 -7.45
CA GLN A 341 10.16 -6.72 -6.17
C GLN A 341 11.49 -6.33 -5.53
N ALA A 342 12.63 -6.79 -6.07
CA ALA A 342 13.95 -6.39 -5.58
C ALA A 342 14.20 -4.90 -5.87
N ASN A 343 15.02 -4.27 -5.03
CA ASN A 343 15.36 -2.84 -5.11
C ASN A 343 16.67 -2.57 -5.87
N GLY A 344 17.30 -3.60 -6.44
CA GLY A 344 18.52 -3.50 -7.23
C GLY A 344 18.31 -2.98 -8.66
N TYR A 345 19.41 -2.92 -9.39
CA TYR A 345 19.45 -2.51 -10.78
C TYR A 345 19.07 -3.64 -11.72
N ARG A 346 18.52 -3.26 -12.87
CA ARG A 346 18.11 -4.16 -13.95
C ARG A 346 18.14 -3.43 -15.29
N LEU A 347 18.05 -4.20 -16.37
CA LEU A 347 17.71 -3.65 -17.68
C LEU A 347 16.27 -3.12 -17.66
N PRO A 348 15.97 -2.03 -18.41
CA PRO A 348 14.59 -1.63 -18.63
C PRO A 348 13.84 -2.70 -19.41
N THR A 349 12.52 -2.81 -19.18
CA THR A 349 11.66 -3.45 -20.17
C THR A 349 11.59 -2.58 -21.42
N GLU A 350 11.22 -3.17 -22.56
CA GLU A 350 10.96 -2.40 -23.78
C GLU A 350 9.86 -1.34 -23.58
N ALA A 351 8.87 -1.67 -22.74
CA ALA A 351 7.80 -0.75 -22.39
C ALA A 351 8.30 0.45 -21.57
N GLU A 352 9.08 0.20 -20.52
CA GLU A 352 9.72 1.25 -19.71
C GLU A 352 10.65 2.12 -20.54
N TRP A 353 11.43 1.50 -21.43
CA TRP A 353 12.34 2.20 -22.33
C TRP A 353 11.60 3.19 -23.22
N LEU A 354 10.51 2.75 -23.86
CA LEU A 354 9.72 3.61 -24.75
C LEU A 354 9.01 4.72 -23.96
N TRP A 355 8.43 4.41 -22.80
CA TRP A 355 7.81 5.40 -21.92
C TRP A 355 8.78 6.52 -21.54
N ALA A 356 9.98 6.14 -21.09
CA ALA A 356 11.04 7.07 -20.76
C ALA A 356 11.51 7.86 -21.98
N ALA A 357 11.69 7.21 -23.14
CA ALA A 357 12.18 7.87 -24.36
C ALA A 357 11.23 8.97 -24.87
N MET A 358 9.91 8.77 -24.71
CA MET A 358 8.88 9.76 -25.07
C MET A 358 8.79 10.96 -24.12
N GLY A 359 9.52 10.92 -23.00
CA GLY A 359 9.53 11.96 -21.97
C GLY A 359 8.53 11.71 -20.82
N ALA A 360 7.90 10.53 -20.78
CA ALA A 360 6.91 10.15 -19.78
C ALA A 360 5.88 11.26 -19.47
N ASP A 361 5.55 11.47 -18.19
CA ASP A 361 4.66 12.51 -17.69
C ASP A 361 5.26 13.93 -17.75
N LYS A 362 6.56 14.05 -18.03
CA LYS A 362 7.25 15.33 -18.25
C LYS A 362 7.10 15.86 -19.66
N ASN A 363 6.50 15.10 -20.58
CA ASN A 363 6.10 15.66 -21.86
C ASN A 363 5.05 16.76 -21.62
N THR A 364 5.47 18.02 -21.77
CA THR A 364 4.68 19.20 -21.42
C THR A 364 3.58 19.52 -22.44
N ASN A 365 3.52 18.82 -23.56
CA ASN A 365 2.50 19.05 -24.57
C ASN A 365 1.16 18.44 -24.11
N LYS A 366 0.31 19.25 -23.46
CA LYS A 366 -0.98 18.80 -22.92
C LYS A 366 -1.95 18.24 -23.97
N LEU A 367 -1.77 18.56 -25.26
CA LEU A 367 -2.56 17.99 -26.36
C LEU A 367 -2.24 16.52 -26.63
N VAL A 368 -1.18 16.00 -26.00
CA VAL A 368 -0.75 14.61 -26.09
C VAL A 368 -1.63 13.70 -25.23
N TYR A 369 -2.33 14.23 -24.22
CA TYR A 369 -3.07 13.42 -23.25
C TYR A 369 -4.58 13.44 -23.48
N ASP A 370 -5.22 12.27 -23.36
CA ASP A 370 -6.68 12.19 -23.30
C ASP A 370 -7.22 12.55 -21.90
N ALA A 371 -8.55 12.56 -21.76
CA ALA A 371 -9.22 12.85 -20.50
C ALA A 371 -8.89 11.84 -19.37
N ALA A 372 -8.41 10.64 -19.72
CA ALA A 372 -7.98 9.60 -18.79
C ALA A 372 -6.48 9.68 -18.46
N GLY A 373 -5.75 10.65 -19.01
CA GLY A 373 -4.32 10.82 -18.80
C GLY A 373 -3.46 9.84 -19.61
N VAL A 374 -3.97 9.26 -20.70
CA VAL A 374 -3.20 8.44 -21.62
C VAL A 374 -2.43 9.32 -22.59
N ASN A 375 -1.11 9.11 -22.69
CA ASN A 375 -0.26 9.76 -23.68
C ASN A 375 -0.51 9.14 -25.07
N LEU A 376 -1.26 9.85 -25.92
CA LEU A 376 -1.68 9.40 -27.25
C LEU A 376 -0.70 9.72 -28.37
N LEU A 377 0.19 10.71 -28.21
CA LEU A 377 1.02 11.22 -29.33
C LEU A 377 2.53 11.05 -29.11
N GLY A 378 2.97 10.60 -27.94
CA GLY A 378 4.39 10.43 -27.63
C GLY A 378 5.10 9.50 -28.62
N TYR A 379 4.41 8.46 -29.10
CA TYR A 379 4.97 7.50 -30.06
C TYR A 379 5.27 8.13 -31.43
N LEU A 380 4.68 9.29 -31.75
CA LEU A 380 4.93 10.03 -32.99
C LEU A 380 6.24 10.82 -32.95
N LYS A 381 6.86 10.99 -31.78
CA LYS A 381 8.19 11.58 -31.70
C LYS A 381 9.15 10.75 -32.53
N ALA A 382 9.83 11.40 -33.45
CA ALA A 382 10.84 10.73 -34.25
C ALA A 382 11.99 10.27 -33.34
N TYR A 383 12.40 11.09 -32.36
CA TYR A 383 13.53 10.86 -31.47
C TYR A 383 13.23 11.36 -30.06
N ALA A 384 13.95 10.84 -29.07
CA ALA A 384 13.80 11.30 -27.69
C ALA A 384 14.12 12.80 -27.58
N GLY A 385 13.21 13.57 -26.96
CA GLY A 385 13.33 15.03 -26.81
C GLY A 385 12.94 15.86 -28.03
N SER A 386 12.65 15.22 -29.17
CA SER A 386 12.09 15.92 -30.34
C SER A 386 10.57 16.13 -30.20
N SER A 387 10.02 17.11 -30.93
CA SER A 387 8.58 17.36 -30.96
C SER A 387 7.78 16.28 -31.72
N GLU A 388 6.50 16.12 -31.39
CA GLU A 388 5.62 15.10 -31.99
C GLU A 388 5.29 15.35 -33.47
N SER A 389 5.42 16.59 -33.95
CA SER A 389 5.20 16.96 -35.36
C SER A 389 6.50 16.82 -36.17
N GLY A 390 6.83 15.59 -36.54
CA GLY A 390 8.03 15.20 -37.30
C GLY A 390 8.15 15.72 -38.74
N LYS A 391 7.89 17.01 -39.03
CA LYS A 391 8.14 17.62 -40.35
C LYS A 391 8.75 19.03 -40.33
N ALA A 392 8.63 19.78 -39.24
CA ALA A 392 9.55 20.89 -39.03
C ALA A 392 10.83 20.27 -38.48
N MET A 393 11.88 20.21 -39.30
CA MET A 393 13.20 19.70 -38.91
C MET A 393 13.71 20.48 -37.69
N ALA A 394 13.35 20.04 -36.48
CA ALA A 394 14.28 20.09 -35.38
C ALA A 394 15.61 19.58 -35.95
N LYS A 395 16.71 20.27 -35.66
CA LYS A 395 18.03 19.82 -36.08
C LYS A 395 18.24 18.46 -35.41
N ILE A 396 17.92 17.39 -36.14
CA ILE A 396 17.96 16.02 -35.65
C ILE A 396 19.34 15.71 -35.05
N ASP A 397 20.36 16.27 -35.69
CA ASP A 397 21.74 16.20 -35.25
C ASP A 397 21.98 16.82 -33.86
N ASP A 398 21.05 17.58 -33.28
CA ASP A 398 21.13 18.09 -31.90
C ASP A 398 20.79 16.99 -30.87
N TYR A 399 20.05 15.94 -31.25
CA TYR A 399 19.57 14.89 -30.35
C TYR A 399 20.26 13.53 -30.57
N VAL A 400 20.77 13.25 -31.77
CA VAL A 400 21.12 11.89 -32.18
C VAL A 400 22.53 11.78 -32.72
N TRP A 401 23.26 10.76 -32.26
CA TRP A 401 24.49 10.28 -32.90
C TRP A 401 24.18 9.15 -33.88
N HIS A 402 24.35 9.39 -35.18
CA HIS A 402 24.09 8.43 -36.26
C HIS A 402 25.23 8.43 -37.29
N SER A 403 25.16 7.52 -38.27
CA SER A 403 26.20 7.28 -39.28
C SER A 403 26.75 8.51 -39.99
N SER A 404 25.93 9.55 -40.19
CA SER A 404 26.33 10.75 -40.92
C SER A 404 27.05 11.79 -40.06
N ASN A 405 26.88 11.77 -38.73
CA ASN A 405 27.47 12.77 -37.84
C ASN A 405 28.43 12.19 -36.77
N SER A 406 28.44 10.87 -36.57
CA SER A 406 29.25 10.18 -35.57
C SER A 406 30.71 9.98 -35.96
N LYS A 407 31.07 10.24 -37.22
CA LYS A 407 32.39 9.93 -37.81
C LYS A 407 32.77 8.44 -37.63
N LYS A 408 31.77 7.54 -37.67
CA LYS A 408 31.92 6.10 -37.45
C LYS A 408 32.54 5.76 -36.09
N LYS A 409 32.22 6.54 -35.05
CA LYS A 409 32.62 6.26 -33.67
C LYS A 409 31.47 6.52 -32.71
N THR A 410 31.42 5.70 -31.66
CA THR A 410 30.70 6.04 -30.42
C THR A 410 31.25 7.34 -29.85
N GLN A 411 30.36 8.19 -29.36
CA GLN A 411 30.68 9.51 -28.83
C GLN A 411 30.52 9.53 -27.31
N ALA A 412 31.18 10.45 -26.62
CA ALA A 412 30.98 10.57 -25.17
C ALA A 412 29.50 10.85 -24.88
N VAL A 413 28.98 10.21 -23.82
CA VAL A 413 27.59 10.43 -23.42
C VAL A 413 27.36 11.89 -23.04
N ARG A 414 26.12 12.35 -23.16
CA ARG A 414 25.71 13.73 -22.79
C ARG A 414 26.31 14.83 -23.69
N GLU A 415 26.62 14.51 -24.95
CA GLU A 415 27.05 15.50 -25.96
C GLU A 415 25.94 15.96 -26.91
N LYS A 416 24.75 15.36 -26.80
CA LYS A 416 23.50 15.76 -27.48
C LYS A 416 22.50 16.31 -26.48
N LEU A 417 21.41 16.90 -26.95
CA LEU A 417 20.31 17.37 -26.12
C LEU A 417 19.59 16.17 -25.46
N PRO A 418 19.16 16.30 -24.20
CA PRO A 418 18.35 15.30 -23.53
C PRO A 418 16.88 15.39 -23.96
N ASN A 419 16.09 14.40 -23.57
CA ASN A 419 14.64 14.51 -23.56
C ASN A 419 14.10 15.25 -22.31
N GLU A 420 12.78 15.31 -22.17
CA GLU A 420 12.07 16.05 -21.12
C GLU A 420 12.34 15.53 -19.70
N LEU A 421 12.87 14.31 -19.57
CA LEU A 421 13.28 13.71 -18.30
C LEU A 421 14.76 13.99 -17.96
N GLY A 422 15.52 14.62 -18.86
CA GLY A 422 16.97 14.75 -18.72
C GLY A 422 17.74 13.49 -19.16
N LEU A 423 17.11 12.58 -19.92
CA LEU A 423 17.76 11.39 -20.45
C LEU A 423 18.48 11.72 -21.77
N PHE A 424 19.75 11.35 -21.86
CA PHE A 424 20.62 11.55 -23.00
C PHE A 424 20.79 10.26 -23.79
N ASP A 425 21.09 10.40 -25.08
CA ASP A 425 21.49 9.29 -25.96
C ASP A 425 20.43 8.16 -26.07
N MET A 426 19.16 8.41 -25.77
CA MET A 426 18.05 7.46 -25.99
C MET A 426 17.82 7.18 -27.49
N SER A 427 18.40 8.01 -28.37
CA SER A 427 18.38 7.84 -29.82
C SER A 427 19.81 7.97 -30.37
N GLY A 428 20.32 6.89 -30.96
CA GLY A 428 21.67 6.81 -31.51
C GLY A 428 22.75 6.44 -30.49
N ASN A 429 24.00 6.76 -30.82
CA ASN A 429 25.20 6.34 -30.09
C ASN A 429 25.38 4.81 -30.08
N VAL A 430 24.66 4.04 -29.25
CA VAL A 430 24.63 2.56 -29.35
C VAL A 430 23.22 2.05 -29.12
N TRP A 431 22.90 0.89 -29.72
CA TRP A 431 21.69 0.16 -29.39
C TRP A 431 21.68 -0.20 -27.92
N GLU A 432 20.50 -0.21 -27.31
CA GLU A 432 20.34 -0.50 -25.89
C GLU A 432 19.63 -1.84 -25.68
N TRP A 433 20.28 -2.75 -24.94
CA TRP A 433 19.64 -3.97 -24.47
C TRP A 433 18.44 -3.67 -23.56
N CYS A 434 17.30 -4.27 -23.86
CA CYS A 434 16.15 -4.36 -22.97
C CYS A 434 16.01 -5.79 -22.40
N TRP A 435 15.24 -5.93 -21.32
CA TRP A 435 14.96 -7.23 -20.70
C TRP A 435 14.26 -8.23 -21.65
N ASP A 436 13.33 -7.71 -22.44
CA ASP A 436 12.33 -8.45 -23.21
C ASP A 436 12.93 -9.38 -24.28
N TRP A 437 12.23 -10.49 -24.52
CA TRP A 437 12.40 -11.28 -25.74
C TRP A 437 11.77 -10.56 -26.94
N PHE A 438 12.52 -10.42 -28.03
CA PHE A 438 12.10 -9.76 -29.26
C PHE A 438 11.06 -10.60 -30.00
N LYS A 439 9.82 -10.13 -29.93
CA LYS A 439 8.65 -10.70 -30.58
C LYS A 439 7.70 -9.59 -31.01
N VAL A 440 6.73 -9.93 -31.86
CA VAL A 440 5.57 -9.06 -32.14
C VAL A 440 4.87 -8.77 -30.81
N LEU A 441 4.59 -7.49 -30.55
CA LEU A 441 3.86 -7.08 -29.35
C LEU A 441 2.41 -7.52 -29.48
N PRO A 442 1.77 -8.01 -28.40
CA PRO A 442 0.34 -8.32 -28.44
C PRO A 442 -0.49 -7.07 -28.79
N ASN A 443 -1.67 -7.26 -29.38
CA ASN A 443 -2.62 -6.17 -29.61
C ASN A 443 -3.35 -5.78 -28.31
N GLY A 444 -3.89 -4.57 -28.28
CA GLY A 444 -4.71 -4.07 -27.17
C GLY A 444 -3.90 -3.54 -25.99
N ARG A 445 -4.55 -3.48 -24.82
CA ARG A 445 -3.99 -2.92 -23.60
C ARG A 445 -3.01 -3.90 -22.95
N LEU A 446 -1.84 -3.38 -22.58
CA LEU A 446 -0.83 -4.06 -21.80
C LEU A 446 -0.60 -3.31 -20.48
N GLU A 447 -0.18 -4.02 -19.44
CA GLU A 447 0.20 -3.45 -18.14
C GLU A 447 1.48 -4.12 -17.67
N ASP A 448 2.49 -3.32 -17.33
CA ASP A 448 3.84 -3.73 -16.92
C ASP A 448 4.40 -4.89 -17.74
N TYR A 449 4.23 -4.81 -19.07
CA TYR A 449 4.61 -5.88 -19.96
C TYR A 449 6.13 -6.08 -19.96
N ARG A 450 6.55 -7.33 -19.74
CA ARG A 450 7.96 -7.74 -19.58
C ARG A 450 8.45 -8.61 -20.73
N GLY A 451 7.76 -8.54 -21.87
CA GLY A 451 8.07 -9.31 -23.06
C GLY A 451 7.40 -10.68 -23.09
N ALA A 452 7.58 -11.37 -24.21
CA ALA A 452 7.16 -12.76 -24.34
C ALA A 452 7.98 -13.68 -23.41
N GLU A 453 7.46 -14.85 -23.05
CA GLU A 453 8.18 -15.81 -22.20
C GLU A 453 9.49 -16.30 -22.83
N THR A 454 9.49 -16.55 -24.14
CA THR A 454 10.66 -16.99 -24.92
C THR A 454 10.62 -16.46 -26.36
N ALA A 455 11.80 -16.21 -26.93
CA ALA A 455 12.02 -15.98 -28.36
C ALA A 455 13.49 -16.29 -28.72
N MET A 456 13.86 -16.07 -29.98
CA MET A 456 15.23 -16.25 -30.44
C MET A 456 16.17 -15.11 -30.02
N TYR A 457 15.67 -13.88 -29.97
CA TYR A 457 16.48 -12.67 -29.78
C TYR A 457 16.00 -11.85 -28.59
N LYS A 458 16.89 -11.10 -27.95
CA LYS A 458 16.57 -10.07 -26.95
C LYS A 458 16.37 -8.72 -27.64
N VAL A 459 15.50 -7.88 -27.09
CA VAL A 459 15.15 -6.58 -27.68
C VAL A 459 16.32 -5.60 -27.61
N LEU A 460 16.50 -4.85 -28.70
CA LEU A 460 17.36 -3.68 -28.82
C LEU A 460 16.52 -2.44 -29.19
N ARG A 461 16.80 -1.30 -28.55
CA ARG A 461 16.16 0.00 -28.83
C ARG A 461 17.17 1.14 -29.08
N GLY A 462 16.71 2.23 -29.70
CA GLY A 462 17.45 3.48 -29.82
C GLY A 462 18.31 3.65 -31.08
N GLY A 463 18.74 2.58 -31.75
CA GLY A 463 19.69 2.68 -32.87
C GLY A 463 21.11 3.02 -32.41
N SER A 464 22.04 3.18 -33.35
CA SER A 464 23.45 3.40 -33.03
C SER A 464 24.17 4.36 -33.96
N PHE A 465 25.42 4.69 -33.61
CA PHE A 465 26.31 5.56 -34.37
C PHE A 465 26.61 5.08 -35.80
N VAL A 466 26.36 3.81 -36.14
CA VAL A 466 26.52 3.26 -37.50
C VAL A 466 25.21 3.21 -38.28
N ASN A 467 24.06 3.44 -37.64
CA ASN A 467 22.78 3.39 -38.31
C ASN A 467 22.41 4.74 -38.93
N ASN A 468 21.47 4.75 -39.86
CA ASN A 468 20.89 6.00 -40.35
C ASN A 468 19.91 6.57 -39.32
N LYS A 469 19.48 7.81 -39.54
CA LYS A 469 18.55 8.50 -38.64
C LYS A 469 17.22 7.74 -38.44
N ASN A 470 16.65 7.13 -39.49
CA ASN A 470 15.37 6.42 -39.38
C ASN A 470 15.45 5.23 -38.42
N THR A 471 16.57 4.52 -38.42
CA THR A 471 16.82 3.38 -37.51
C THR A 471 17.07 3.82 -36.06
N CYS A 472 17.39 5.10 -35.82
CA CYS A 472 17.54 5.67 -34.48
C CYS A 472 16.23 6.21 -33.91
N SER A 473 15.09 5.97 -34.59
CA SER A 473 13.80 6.49 -34.17
C SER A 473 13.24 5.77 -32.95
N LEU A 474 12.29 6.41 -32.24
CA LEU A 474 11.59 5.77 -31.13
C LEU A 474 10.76 4.54 -31.56
N SER A 475 10.30 4.49 -32.80
CA SER A 475 9.55 3.36 -33.37
C SER A 475 10.44 2.18 -33.78
N SER A 476 11.75 2.38 -33.92
CA SER A 476 12.66 1.35 -34.41
C SER A 476 12.96 0.31 -33.34
N ARG A 477 12.58 -0.94 -33.61
CA ARG A 477 12.86 -2.11 -32.76
C ARG A 477 13.80 -3.04 -33.50
N SER A 478 14.77 -3.60 -32.80
CA SER A 478 15.62 -4.66 -33.31
C SER A 478 15.81 -5.75 -32.26
N GLY A 479 16.49 -6.82 -32.62
CA GLY A 479 16.89 -7.85 -31.67
C GLY A 479 18.14 -8.57 -32.11
N ASP A 480 18.89 -9.07 -31.13
CA ASP A 480 20.08 -9.87 -31.34
C ASP A 480 20.12 -11.01 -30.30
N ASN A 481 20.99 -11.99 -30.51
CA ASN A 481 21.16 -13.12 -29.61
C ASN A 481 21.56 -12.62 -28.21
N SER A 482 21.13 -13.31 -27.16
CA SER A 482 21.46 -12.95 -25.76
C SER A 482 22.97 -12.98 -25.46
N TYR A 483 23.74 -13.74 -26.24
CA TYR A 483 25.20 -13.82 -26.21
C TYR A 483 25.88 -12.98 -27.31
N GLY A 484 25.10 -12.33 -28.18
CA GLY A 484 25.61 -11.51 -29.27
C GLY A 484 26.41 -10.32 -28.76
N GLN A 485 27.58 -10.10 -29.35
CA GLN A 485 28.48 -8.99 -29.01
C GLN A 485 28.83 -8.27 -30.30
N ASN A 486 28.57 -6.97 -30.35
CA ASN A 486 28.90 -6.14 -31.49
C ASN A 486 29.29 -4.73 -31.01
N ASN A 487 30.04 -4.01 -31.84
CA ASN A 487 30.66 -2.75 -31.44
C ASN A 487 29.70 -1.55 -31.44
N TYR A 488 28.41 -1.80 -31.63
CA TYR A 488 27.35 -0.80 -31.71
C TYR A 488 26.18 -1.07 -30.75
N THR A 489 26.30 -2.05 -29.86
CA THR A 489 25.30 -2.40 -28.84
C THR A 489 25.91 -2.25 -27.45
N GLY A 490 25.22 -1.47 -26.62
CA GLY A 490 25.47 -1.29 -25.19
C GLY A 490 24.17 -1.44 -24.40
N PHE A 491 24.07 -0.72 -23.28
CA PHE A 491 22.87 -0.74 -22.44
C PHE A 491 22.83 0.45 -21.48
N ARG A 492 21.65 0.69 -20.92
CA ARG A 492 21.45 1.51 -19.72
C ARG A 492 20.74 0.69 -18.65
N VAL A 493 20.71 1.21 -17.44
CA VAL A 493 20.09 0.53 -16.30
C VAL A 493 18.92 1.32 -15.75
N VAL A 494 17.99 0.60 -15.14
CA VAL A 494 16.92 1.14 -14.31
C VAL A 494 16.93 0.48 -12.93
N ARG A 495 16.22 1.09 -11.98
CA ARG A 495 15.86 0.47 -10.70
C ARG A 495 14.50 0.99 -10.26
N ASN A 496 13.82 0.23 -9.41
CA ASN A 496 12.59 0.68 -8.76
C ASN A 496 12.94 1.67 -7.64
#